data_AF-A0A8G1H622-F1
#
_entry.id   AF-A0A8G1H622-F1
#
_cell.length_a   1.000
_cell.length_b   1.000
_cell.length_c   1.000
_cell.angle_alpha   90.00
_cell.angle_beta   90.00
_cell.angle_gamma   90.00
#
_symmetry.space_group_name_H-M   'P 1'
#
loop_
_entity.id
_entity.type
_entity.pdbx_description
1 polymer ?
#
loop_
_entity_poly.entity_id
_entity_poly.type
_entity_poly.pdbx_seq_one_letter_code
_entity_poly.pdbx_strand_id
1 'polypeptide(L)'
;MTDNTPLIEVEGLEKYFWENDSLLDRLLGGTPTAVQAVDNVSFSIQSGETLGLVGESGCGKSTTGKTLLRLLDPTGGAVKYNGDLDQISPDKDRNIYNFDKQALKEFRRNAQILFQDPFSSLDPRMTIGDIVTEPLRIHDWPWTNSEISTDAEVHTDGVSLERVKVTVTDDIDKIVEPKDGVSTAHVTITQKTQQEHDEERSVAVTDNYIATVDEDLTVSLTEDEIGITVKVTVGRSDEAVRKSRAMNLLERVGLAIEQLDRYPHEFSGGQRQRIGIARALALEPAFIVLDEPTSALDVSVQAQILNLLAELQDDFELTYLLISHNLSVIRHISDRVAVMYLGEIVEIGPTDQIFESPKHPYTKALLESVPRASVDEQYRDIEVIAGDVPSPRDPPSGCRFRTRCPVVIPPETTDIDQTLYREIMTVRERITERSISLSEIKDRADTDSDEALANKLKDRFFESKLPPQHESTIDAAFSALIEKSWDEAESILADEYESVCENVNPTLTDQAHPAACHRCEQSEQVTTKVDQWKQNISSDQFP
;
A
#
# COMPACT_ATOMS: atom_id res chain seq x y z
N MET A 1 -24.36 -0.37 16.77
CA MET A 1 -24.11 -1.02 15.48
C MET A 1 -23.08 -0.12 14.81
N THR A 2 -21.80 -0.44 14.99
CA THR A 2 -20.73 0.28 14.28
C THR A 2 -20.87 -0.09 12.81
N ASP A 3 -21.00 0.92 11.96
CA ASP A 3 -21.04 0.73 10.51
C ASP A 3 -19.74 0.02 10.11
N ASN A 4 -19.84 -1.20 9.56
CA ASN A 4 -18.67 -2.01 9.16
C ASN A 4 -18.13 -1.56 7.79
N THR A 5 -18.20 -0.26 7.53
CA THR A 5 -17.88 0.36 6.25
C THR A 5 -16.36 0.56 6.19
N PRO A 6 -15.66 0.00 5.19
CA PRO A 6 -14.22 0.15 5.07
C PRO A 6 -13.82 1.60 4.85
N LEU A 7 -12.69 2.06 5.39
CA LEU A 7 -12.18 3.42 5.17
C LEU A 7 -11.83 3.65 3.69
N ILE A 8 -11.21 2.65 3.06
CA ILE A 8 -10.87 2.62 1.64
C ILE A 8 -11.49 1.38 1.00
N GLU A 9 -12.22 1.57 -0.10
CA GLU A 9 -12.76 0.48 -0.92
C GLU A 9 -12.29 0.65 -2.37
N VAL A 10 -11.72 -0.41 -2.94
CA VAL A 10 -11.17 -0.43 -4.29
C VAL A 10 -11.98 -1.43 -5.10
N GLU A 11 -12.52 -0.97 -6.23
CA GLU A 11 -13.42 -1.74 -7.10
C GLU A 11 -12.89 -1.76 -8.54
N GLY A 12 -12.48 -2.94 -9.01
CA GLY A 12 -12.06 -3.17 -10.39
C GLY A 12 -10.99 -2.21 -10.88
N LEU A 13 -10.03 -1.87 -10.03
CA LEU A 13 -9.03 -0.84 -10.33
C LEU A 13 -8.11 -1.28 -11.46
N GLU A 14 -7.99 -0.43 -12.47
CA GLU A 14 -7.12 -0.64 -13.63
C GLU A 14 -6.18 0.55 -13.78
N LYS A 15 -4.91 0.29 -14.08
CA LYS A 15 -3.94 1.31 -14.48
C LYS A 15 -3.01 0.76 -15.55
N TYR A 16 -3.23 1.23 -16.77
CA TYR A 16 -2.42 0.90 -17.93
C TYR A 16 -1.57 2.10 -18.35
N PHE A 17 -0.33 1.81 -18.77
CA PHE A 17 0.58 2.80 -19.35
C PHE A 17 0.72 2.55 -20.83
N TRP A 18 0.37 3.53 -21.64
CA TRP A 18 0.40 3.43 -23.10
C TRP A 18 1.73 3.97 -23.62
N GLU A 19 2.49 3.13 -24.33
CA GLU A 19 3.65 3.55 -25.11
C GLU A 19 3.20 3.89 -26.55
N ASN A 20 3.88 4.83 -27.21
CA ASN A 20 3.59 5.27 -28.58
C ASN A 20 2.19 5.89 -28.78
N ASP A 21 1.66 6.59 -27.78
CA ASP A 21 0.36 7.27 -27.88
C ASP A 21 0.45 8.69 -28.47
N SER A 22 1.45 8.95 -29.31
CA SER A 22 1.59 10.24 -29.99
C SER A 22 0.73 10.28 -31.26
N LEU A 23 0.26 11.48 -31.63
CA LEU A 23 -0.48 11.69 -32.89
C LEU A 23 0.31 11.22 -34.13
N LEU A 24 1.65 11.22 -34.06
CA LEU A 24 2.52 10.72 -35.13
C LEU A 24 2.49 9.20 -35.24
N ASP A 25 2.53 8.48 -34.12
CA ASP A 25 2.54 7.00 -34.09
C ASP A 25 1.22 6.41 -34.57
N ARG A 26 0.08 7.02 -34.16
CA ARG A 26 -1.26 6.66 -34.65
C ARG A 26 -1.41 6.90 -36.16
N LEU A 27 -0.71 7.89 -36.70
CA LEU A 27 -0.72 8.21 -38.14
C LEU A 27 0.18 7.28 -38.96
N LEU A 28 1.17 6.65 -38.31
CA LEU A 28 2.06 5.64 -38.89
C LEU A 28 1.55 4.19 -38.71
N GLY A 29 0.34 4.01 -38.15
CA GLY A 29 -0.30 2.70 -38.03
C GLY A 29 0.21 1.83 -36.87
N GLY A 30 0.91 2.42 -35.89
CA GLY A 30 1.27 1.71 -34.66
C GLY A 30 0.03 1.47 -33.80
N THR A 31 -0.27 0.22 -33.46
CA THR A 31 -1.24 -0.10 -32.40
C THR A 31 -0.62 0.22 -31.04
N PRO A 32 -1.26 1.05 -30.20
CA PRO A 32 -0.76 1.34 -28.86
C PRO A 32 -0.63 0.04 -28.06
N THR A 33 0.56 -0.22 -27.52
CA THR A 33 0.77 -1.34 -26.60
C THR A 33 0.67 -0.81 -25.17
N ALA A 34 -0.28 -1.36 -24.41
CA ALA A 34 -0.47 -1.02 -23.01
C ALA A 34 0.38 -1.93 -22.12
N VAL A 35 1.13 -1.34 -21.19
CA VAL A 35 1.68 -2.06 -20.03
C VAL A 35 0.60 -2.09 -18.96
N GLN A 36 0.07 -3.27 -18.65
CA GLN A 36 -0.98 -3.45 -17.67
C GLN A 36 -0.39 -3.56 -16.25
N ALA A 37 -0.16 -2.41 -15.61
CA ALA A 37 0.51 -2.36 -14.32
C ALA A 37 -0.41 -2.71 -13.13
N VAL A 38 -1.69 -2.39 -13.24
CA VAL A 38 -2.76 -2.82 -12.31
C VAL A 38 -3.93 -3.23 -13.20
N ASP A 39 -4.51 -4.40 -12.95
CA ASP A 39 -5.60 -4.93 -13.74
C ASP A 39 -6.68 -5.55 -12.85
N ASN A 40 -7.90 -4.98 -12.92
CA ASN A 40 -9.09 -5.42 -12.20
C ASN A 40 -8.87 -5.73 -10.69
N VAL A 41 -8.11 -4.88 -10.00
CA VAL A 41 -7.79 -5.09 -8.57
C VAL A 41 -8.94 -4.60 -7.69
N SER A 42 -9.41 -5.46 -6.79
CA SER A 42 -10.46 -5.11 -5.81
C SER A 42 -10.09 -5.57 -4.40
N PHE A 43 -10.24 -4.68 -3.42
CA PHE A 43 -10.04 -4.97 -1.99
C PHE A 43 -10.57 -3.82 -1.13
N SER A 44 -10.61 -4.03 0.19
CA SER A 44 -11.01 -3.01 1.16
C SER A 44 -10.05 -2.98 2.35
N ILE A 45 -9.89 -1.79 2.94
CA ILE A 45 -9.09 -1.53 4.14
C ILE A 45 -9.99 -0.92 5.22
N GLN A 46 -10.08 -1.55 6.38
CA GLN A 46 -10.85 -1.08 7.52
C GLN A 46 -10.10 0.02 8.28
N SER A 47 -10.83 0.86 9.01
CA SER A 47 -10.20 1.90 9.85
C SER A 47 -9.32 1.24 10.93
N GLY A 48 -8.10 1.75 11.09
CA GLY A 48 -7.10 1.22 12.03
C GLY A 48 -6.40 -0.07 11.57
N GLU A 49 -6.77 -0.63 10.40
CA GLU A 49 -6.17 -1.85 9.85
C GLU A 49 -4.87 -1.54 9.10
N THR A 50 -3.90 -2.45 9.19
CA THR A 50 -2.79 -2.53 8.24
C THR A 50 -3.03 -3.65 7.22
N LEU A 51 -3.30 -3.27 5.97
CA LEU A 51 -3.30 -4.19 4.83
C LEU A 51 -1.90 -4.23 4.21
N GLY A 52 -1.24 -5.38 4.28
CA GLY A 52 0.03 -5.64 3.59
C GLY A 52 -0.19 -5.99 2.12
N LEU A 53 0.52 -5.33 1.20
CA LEU A 53 0.54 -5.62 -0.24
C LEU A 53 1.92 -6.15 -0.65
N VAL A 54 1.98 -7.42 -1.04
CA VAL A 54 3.22 -8.15 -1.34
C VAL A 54 3.23 -8.72 -2.75
N GLY A 55 4.43 -9.00 -3.26
CA GLY A 55 4.65 -9.62 -4.57
C GLY A 55 6.05 -9.33 -5.11
N GLU A 56 6.42 -10.01 -6.19
CA GLU A 56 7.70 -9.82 -6.90
C GLU A 56 7.89 -8.35 -7.34
N SER A 57 9.14 -7.94 -7.56
CA SER A 57 9.43 -6.59 -8.06
C SER A 57 8.72 -6.35 -9.41
N GLY A 58 8.16 -5.16 -9.61
CA GLY A 58 7.46 -4.81 -10.85
C GLY A 58 6.04 -5.38 -11.00
N CYS A 59 5.48 -6.08 -10.00
CA CYS A 59 4.13 -6.65 -10.11
C CYS A 59 2.97 -5.63 -10.01
N GLY A 60 3.24 -4.34 -9.74
CA GLY A 60 2.22 -3.28 -9.72
C GLY A 60 1.95 -2.59 -8.37
N LYS A 61 2.57 -3.05 -7.27
CA LYS A 61 2.27 -2.58 -5.88
C LYS A 61 2.32 -1.05 -5.71
N SER A 62 3.44 -0.42 -6.08
CA SER A 62 3.61 1.03 -5.96
C SER A 62 2.68 1.80 -6.92
N THR A 63 2.33 1.22 -8.07
CA THR A 63 1.32 1.79 -8.97
C THR A 63 -0.06 1.78 -8.30
N THR A 64 -0.44 0.68 -7.66
CA THR A 64 -1.68 0.57 -6.86
C THR A 64 -1.70 1.64 -5.78
N GLY A 65 -0.67 1.72 -4.92
CA GLY A 65 -0.61 2.72 -3.84
C GLY A 65 -0.71 4.17 -4.33
N LYS A 66 -0.01 4.53 -5.41
CA LYS A 66 -0.08 5.88 -6.01
C LYS A 66 -1.45 6.18 -6.62
N THR A 67 -2.10 5.18 -7.18
CA THR A 67 -3.44 5.31 -7.78
C THR A 67 -4.47 5.56 -6.68
N LEU A 68 -4.40 4.83 -5.55
CA LEU A 68 -5.26 5.01 -4.37
C LEU A 68 -5.22 6.41 -3.76
N LEU A 69 -4.11 7.14 -3.93
CA LEU A 69 -3.95 8.52 -3.46
C LEU A 69 -4.20 9.58 -4.54
N ARG A 70 -4.67 9.17 -5.72
CA ARG A 70 -4.85 10.04 -6.89
C ARG A 70 -3.55 10.80 -7.25
N LEU A 71 -2.40 10.17 -7.05
CA LEU A 71 -1.11 10.60 -7.62
C LEU A 71 -0.97 10.10 -9.07
N LEU A 72 -1.71 9.06 -9.42
CA LEU A 72 -1.91 8.58 -10.78
C LEU A 72 -3.40 8.45 -11.05
N ASP A 73 -3.84 8.91 -12.22
CA ASP A 73 -5.21 8.67 -12.68
C ASP A 73 -5.38 7.22 -13.16
N PRO A 74 -6.48 6.54 -12.81
CA PRO A 74 -6.75 5.18 -13.22
C PRO A 74 -7.11 5.14 -14.70
N THR A 75 -6.99 3.95 -15.29
CA THR A 75 -7.57 3.64 -16.60
C THR A 75 -9.03 3.21 -16.47
N GLY A 76 -9.37 2.55 -15.35
CA GLY A 76 -10.70 2.05 -15.03
C GLY A 76 -10.85 1.74 -13.54
N GLY A 77 -12.08 1.45 -13.12
CA GLY A 77 -12.43 1.16 -11.74
C GLY A 77 -12.68 2.39 -10.87
N ALA A 78 -12.83 2.15 -9.56
CA ALA A 78 -13.13 3.18 -8.57
C ALA A 78 -12.32 2.97 -7.28
N VAL A 79 -12.02 4.08 -6.61
CA VAL A 79 -11.48 4.08 -5.24
C VAL A 79 -12.38 4.97 -4.40
N LYS A 80 -13.09 4.38 -3.44
CA LYS A 80 -13.99 5.07 -2.53
C LYS A 80 -13.30 5.35 -1.21
N TYR A 81 -13.46 6.57 -0.70
CA TYR A 81 -12.97 6.98 0.61
C TYR A 81 -14.15 7.31 1.54
N ASN A 82 -14.23 6.59 2.66
CA ASN A 82 -15.36 6.66 3.58
C ASN A 82 -15.08 7.44 4.87
N GLY A 83 -14.02 8.26 4.91
CA GLY A 83 -13.79 9.18 6.02
C GLY A 83 -14.82 10.31 6.08
N ASP A 84 -14.65 11.20 7.07
CA ASP A 84 -15.60 12.29 7.33
C ASP A 84 -15.56 13.35 6.21
N LEU A 85 -16.50 13.24 5.28
CA LEU A 85 -16.72 14.18 4.19
C LEU A 85 -18.16 14.71 4.16
N ASP A 86 -19.02 14.27 5.07
CA ASP A 86 -20.48 14.46 4.96
C ASP A 86 -20.88 15.94 5.04
N GLN A 87 -20.10 16.75 5.75
CA GLN A 87 -20.30 18.20 5.83
C GLN A 87 -19.75 18.98 4.61
N ILE A 88 -18.83 18.38 3.84
CA ILE A 88 -18.02 19.06 2.82
C ILE A 88 -18.48 18.68 1.41
N SER A 89 -18.79 17.41 1.18
CA SER A 89 -19.22 16.89 -0.11
C SER A 89 -20.33 15.86 0.11
N PRO A 90 -21.60 16.24 -0.06
CA PRO A 90 -22.73 15.32 0.05
C PRO A 90 -22.81 14.32 -1.11
N ASP A 91 -21.79 14.27 -1.98
CA ASP A 91 -21.70 13.30 -3.06
C ASP A 91 -21.64 11.88 -2.49
N LYS A 92 -22.65 11.08 -2.83
CA LYS A 92 -22.84 9.73 -2.26
C LYS A 92 -21.91 8.70 -2.86
N ASP A 93 -21.33 8.94 -4.03
CA ASP A 93 -20.47 7.97 -4.71
C ASP A 93 -19.14 7.77 -3.96
N ARG A 94 -18.69 8.80 -3.22
CA ARG A 94 -17.44 8.79 -2.41
C ARG A 94 -16.18 8.39 -3.19
N ASN A 95 -16.24 8.36 -4.52
CA ASN A 95 -15.14 8.01 -5.41
C ASN A 95 -14.16 9.19 -5.52
N ILE A 96 -12.90 8.97 -5.14
CA ILE A 96 -11.88 10.02 -5.06
C ILE A 96 -11.58 10.70 -6.41
N TYR A 97 -11.88 10.03 -7.53
CA TYR A 97 -11.69 10.59 -8.87
C TYR A 97 -12.78 11.58 -9.27
N ASN A 98 -13.95 11.48 -8.63
CA ASN A 98 -15.09 12.37 -8.82
C ASN A 98 -15.10 13.55 -7.84
N PHE A 99 -14.21 13.55 -6.84
CA PHE A 99 -14.10 14.63 -5.86
C PHE A 99 -13.86 15.99 -6.51
N ASP A 100 -14.63 16.97 -6.03
CA ASP A 100 -14.42 18.38 -6.31
C ASP A 100 -13.17 18.90 -5.58
N LYS A 101 -12.91 20.21 -5.68
CA LYS A 101 -11.71 20.82 -5.09
C LYS A 101 -11.69 20.75 -3.56
N GLN A 102 -12.85 20.85 -2.90
CA GLN A 102 -12.92 20.87 -1.43
C GLN A 102 -12.76 19.45 -0.89
N ALA A 103 -13.52 18.49 -1.43
CA ALA A 103 -13.39 17.08 -1.10
C ALA A 103 -11.98 16.55 -1.36
N LEU A 104 -11.34 16.95 -2.47
CA LEU A 104 -9.98 16.53 -2.77
C LEU A 104 -8.95 17.17 -1.83
N LYS A 105 -9.13 18.43 -1.39
CA LYS A 105 -8.25 19.06 -0.40
C LYS A 105 -8.34 18.31 0.94
N GLU A 106 -9.55 17.94 1.36
CA GLU A 106 -9.78 17.20 2.60
C GLU A 106 -9.26 15.75 2.50
N PHE A 107 -9.51 15.06 1.39
CA PHE A 107 -8.93 13.74 1.15
C PHE A 107 -7.40 13.76 1.22
N ARG A 108 -6.76 14.73 0.56
CA ARG A 108 -5.29 14.86 0.59
C ARG A 108 -4.76 15.21 1.98
N ARG A 109 -5.53 15.89 2.82
CA ARG A 109 -5.16 16.09 4.22
C ARG A 109 -5.15 14.76 4.97
N ASN A 110 -6.17 13.94 4.76
CA ASN A 110 -6.40 12.70 5.50
C ASN A 110 -5.69 11.46 4.92
N ALA A 111 -5.17 11.55 3.69
CA ALA A 111 -4.52 10.46 2.99
C ALA A 111 -3.10 10.87 2.55
N GLN A 112 -2.09 10.22 3.13
CA GLN A 112 -0.67 10.58 2.97
C GLN A 112 0.14 9.39 2.43
N ILE A 113 1.37 9.67 2.00
CA ILE A 113 2.30 8.65 1.51
C ILE A 113 3.69 8.80 2.11
N LEU A 114 4.29 7.66 2.46
CA LEU A 114 5.70 7.52 2.73
C LEU A 114 6.35 6.81 1.54
N PHE A 115 7.20 7.51 0.80
CA PHE A 115 7.84 6.99 -0.42
C PHE A 115 9.02 6.05 -0.11
N GLN A 116 9.29 5.14 -1.05
CA GLN A 116 10.37 4.15 -0.99
C GLN A 116 11.76 4.74 -0.77
N ASP A 117 12.06 5.86 -1.43
CA ASP A 117 13.31 6.58 -1.21
C ASP A 117 13.03 7.94 -0.56
N PRO A 118 13.27 8.08 0.76
CA PRO A 118 13.14 9.35 1.46
C PRO A 118 13.95 10.46 0.79
N PHE A 119 15.13 10.16 0.23
CA PHE A 119 16.00 11.16 -0.36
C PHE A 119 15.33 11.87 -1.55
N SER A 120 14.61 11.12 -2.38
CA SER A 120 13.87 11.68 -3.51
C SER A 120 12.68 12.56 -3.08
N SER A 121 12.16 12.34 -1.87
CA SER A 121 10.97 13.02 -1.34
C SER A 121 11.26 14.24 -0.45
N LEU A 122 12.51 14.40 0.00
CA LEU A 122 12.96 15.49 0.87
C LEU A 122 13.76 16.50 0.04
N ASP A 123 13.32 17.77 -0.03
CA ASP A 123 14.10 18.80 -0.74
C ASP A 123 15.44 19.03 0.01
N PRO A 124 16.60 18.75 -0.60
CA PRO A 124 17.90 18.85 0.07
C PRO A 124 18.28 20.30 0.42
N ARG A 125 17.54 21.30 -0.07
CA ARG A 125 17.75 22.72 0.19
C ARG A 125 16.91 23.26 1.33
N MET A 126 15.99 22.45 1.88
CA MET A 126 15.15 22.81 3.01
C MET A 126 15.73 22.21 4.30
N THR A 127 15.53 22.92 5.41
CA THR A 127 15.81 22.36 6.75
C THR A 127 14.78 21.27 7.08
N ILE A 128 15.08 20.40 8.04
CA ILE A 128 14.12 19.39 8.49
C ILE A 128 12.85 20.05 9.06
N GLY A 129 13.00 21.16 9.79
CA GLY A 129 11.87 21.93 10.26
C GLY A 129 11.00 22.44 9.12
N ASP A 130 11.61 22.98 8.06
CA ASP A 130 10.85 23.43 6.89
C ASP A 130 10.16 22.29 6.15
N ILE A 131 10.81 21.13 6.04
CA ILE A 131 10.25 19.93 5.40
C ILE A 131 9.02 19.42 6.15
N VAL A 132 9.08 19.33 7.48
CA VAL A 132 7.98 18.83 8.31
C VAL A 132 6.85 19.86 8.40
N THR A 133 7.16 21.16 8.33
CA THR A 133 6.15 22.24 8.33
C THR A 133 5.55 22.54 6.96
N GLU A 134 6.18 22.10 5.87
CA GLU A 134 5.70 22.36 4.50
C GLU A 134 4.23 21.92 4.28
N PRO A 135 3.80 20.68 4.64
CA PRO A 135 2.41 20.29 4.50
C PRO A 135 1.46 21.20 5.28
N LEU A 136 1.85 21.62 6.49
CA LEU A 136 1.08 22.54 7.32
C LEU A 136 0.88 23.89 6.64
N ARG A 137 1.92 24.43 5.99
CA ARG A 137 1.86 25.69 5.24
C ARG A 137 0.96 25.56 4.01
N ILE A 138 1.10 24.46 3.25
CA ILE A 138 0.31 24.21 2.01
C ILE A 138 -1.19 24.07 2.32
N HIS A 139 -1.52 23.50 3.47
CA HIS A 139 -2.90 23.26 3.87
C HIS A 139 -3.47 24.35 4.80
N ASP A 140 -2.77 25.48 4.97
CA ASP A 140 -3.20 26.60 5.81
C ASP A 140 -3.45 26.20 7.29
N TRP A 141 -2.73 25.19 7.80
CA TRP A 141 -2.81 24.76 9.21
C TRP A 141 -2.10 25.78 10.11
N PRO A 142 -2.57 26.07 11.33
CA PRO A 142 -3.68 25.44 12.04
C PRO A 142 -5.06 25.88 11.57
N TRP A 143 -5.98 24.91 11.50
CA TRP A 143 -7.37 25.15 11.13
C TRP A 143 -8.18 25.60 12.34
N THR A 144 -9.14 26.49 12.12
CA THR A 144 -10.14 26.84 13.16
C THR A 144 -11.21 25.77 13.13
N ASN A 145 -11.60 25.23 14.26
CA ASN A 145 -12.74 24.33 14.33
C ASN A 145 -13.95 25.10 14.85
N SER A 146 -14.90 25.39 13.96
CA SER A 146 -16.14 26.07 14.32
C SER A 146 -17.01 25.32 15.33
N GLU A 147 -16.78 24.02 15.55
CA GLU A 147 -17.49 23.23 16.56
C GLU A 147 -16.88 23.39 17.96
N ILE A 148 -15.64 23.88 18.07
CA ILE A 148 -14.95 24.06 19.34
C ILE A 148 -15.23 25.48 19.85
N SER A 149 -15.83 25.56 21.04
CA SER A 149 -16.00 26.86 21.72
C SER A 149 -14.75 27.22 22.51
N THR A 150 -14.43 28.51 22.55
CA THR A 150 -13.35 29.04 23.39
C THR A 150 -13.93 29.75 24.60
N ASP A 151 -13.43 29.43 25.79
CA ASP A 151 -13.87 30.02 27.05
C ASP A 151 -12.68 30.51 27.89
N ALA A 152 -12.96 31.34 28.88
CA ALA A 152 -11.96 31.78 29.86
C ALA A 152 -12.41 31.53 31.30
N GLU A 153 -11.53 30.94 32.10
CA GLU A 153 -11.67 30.91 33.55
C GLU A 153 -11.04 32.17 34.14
N VAL A 154 -11.81 32.93 34.91
CA VAL A 154 -11.39 34.24 35.42
C VAL A 154 -11.29 34.22 36.94
N HIS A 155 -10.09 34.53 37.44
CA HIS A 155 -9.82 34.75 38.85
C HIS A 155 -9.49 36.22 39.11
N THR A 156 -10.16 36.85 40.07
CA THR A 156 -9.90 38.25 40.44
C THR A 156 -9.47 38.36 41.89
N ASP A 157 -8.44 39.17 42.16
CA ASP A 157 -8.01 39.56 43.50
C ASP A 157 -8.02 41.10 43.62
N GLY A 158 -8.81 41.63 44.56
CA GLY A 158 -8.98 43.07 44.76
C GLY A 158 -9.86 43.80 43.74
N VAL A 159 -10.29 43.17 42.63
CA VAL A 159 -11.23 43.73 41.63
C VAL A 159 -12.57 43.01 41.70
N SER A 160 -13.70 43.74 41.61
CA SER A 160 -15.02 43.11 41.49
C SER A 160 -15.18 42.44 40.11
N LEU A 161 -15.61 41.18 40.08
CA LEU A 161 -15.90 40.44 38.85
C LEU A 161 -16.88 41.17 37.92
N GLU A 162 -17.84 41.93 38.47
CA GLU A 162 -18.82 42.70 37.69
C GLU A 162 -18.17 43.81 36.85
N ARG A 163 -16.93 44.19 37.17
CA ARG A 163 -16.16 45.20 36.45
C ARG A 163 -15.20 44.59 35.42
N VAL A 164 -15.20 43.28 35.24
CA VAL A 164 -14.27 42.57 34.36
C VAL A 164 -15.05 41.95 33.20
N LYS A 165 -14.66 42.29 31.98
CA LYS A 165 -15.12 41.61 30.77
C LYS A 165 -13.94 40.91 30.12
N VAL A 166 -14.02 39.60 29.95
CA VAL A 166 -13.00 38.83 29.22
C VAL A 166 -13.53 38.47 27.83
N THR A 167 -12.69 38.63 26.81
CA THR A 167 -12.96 38.19 25.44
C THR A 167 -11.81 37.33 24.97
N VAL A 168 -12.14 36.13 24.52
CA VAL A 168 -11.21 35.11 24.02
C VAL A 168 -11.37 35.10 22.50
N THR A 169 -10.26 35.10 21.74
CA THR A 169 -10.35 34.98 20.28
C THR A 169 -10.64 33.56 19.87
N ASP A 170 -11.49 33.40 18.86
CA ASP A 170 -11.85 32.10 18.30
C ASP A 170 -10.60 31.29 17.94
N ASP A 171 -9.55 31.93 17.41
CA ASP A 171 -8.24 31.35 17.05
C ASP A 171 -7.48 30.62 18.18
N ILE A 172 -7.97 30.63 19.42
CA ILE A 172 -7.37 29.86 20.53
C ILE A 172 -7.59 28.35 20.35
N ASP A 173 -8.69 27.96 19.74
CA ASP A 173 -9.00 26.57 19.38
C ASP A 173 -7.97 25.94 18.42
N LYS A 174 -7.35 26.77 17.57
CA LYS A 174 -6.35 26.37 16.55
C LYS A 174 -5.10 25.71 17.14
N ILE A 175 -4.77 26.01 18.41
CA ILE A 175 -3.44 25.74 18.97
C ILE A 175 -3.52 24.88 20.23
N VAL A 176 -4.66 24.91 20.94
CA VAL A 176 -4.86 24.17 22.18
C VAL A 176 -5.77 22.98 21.91
N GLU A 177 -5.27 21.77 22.17
CA GLU A 177 -6.10 20.57 22.18
C GLU A 177 -7.29 20.78 23.15
N PRO A 178 -8.53 20.84 22.66
CA PRO A 178 -9.67 21.13 23.49
C PRO A 178 -9.96 19.95 24.39
N LYS A 179 -10.32 20.24 25.64
CA LYS A 179 -10.86 19.24 26.54
C LYS A 179 -12.37 19.30 26.49
N ASP A 180 -13.01 18.16 26.22
CA ASP A 180 -14.48 18.05 26.16
C ASP A 180 -15.13 19.03 25.15
N GLY A 181 -14.44 19.37 24.06
CA GLY A 181 -14.91 20.27 23.00
C GLY A 181 -14.77 21.76 23.32
N VAL A 182 -14.09 22.12 24.41
CA VAL A 182 -13.88 23.52 24.83
C VAL A 182 -12.40 23.79 25.04
N SER A 183 -11.88 24.83 24.39
CA SER A 183 -10.53 25.33 24.65
C SER A 183 -10.61 26.45 25.69
N THR A 184 -9.92 26.25 26.84
CA THR A 184 -10.03 27.15 28.00
C THR A 184 -8.76 27.96 28.22
N ALA A 185 -8.89 29.28 28.39
CA ALA A 185 -7.80 30.17 28.80
C ALA A 185 -7.95 30.60 30.27
N HIS A 186 -6.90 30.44 31.08
CA HIS A 186 -6.93 30.91 32.48
C HIS A 186 -6.43 32.35 32.58
N VAL A 187 -7.24 33.21 33.20
CA VAL A 187 -6.97 34.65 33.35
C VAL A 187 -7.03 35.03 34.82
N THR A 188 -5.95 35.62 35.35
CA THR A 188 -5.92 36.16 36.72
C THR A 188 -5.72 37.67 36.69
N ILE A 189 -6.55 38.41 37.43
CA ILE A 189 -6.51 39.88 37.52
C ILE A 189 -6.32 40.29 38.97
N THR A 190 -5.27 41.06 39.26
CA THR A 190 -4.99 41.54 40.62
C THR A 190 -4.89 43.05 40.65
N GLN A 191 -5.55 43.70 41.61
CA GLN A 191 -5.39 45.14 41.86
C GLN A 191 -4.25 45.41 42.84
N LYS A 192 -3.21 46.13 42.42
CA LYS A 192 -2.20 46.66 43.35
C LYS A 192 -2.65 47.98 43.96
N THR A 193 -2.86 48.00 45.28
CA THR A 193 -2.97 49.24 46.06
C THR A 193 -1.58 49.75 46.45
N GLN A 194 -1.16 50.91 45.94
CA GLN A 194 -0.05 51.67 46.51
C GLN A 194 -0.53 52.34 47.82
N GLN A 195 0.24 52.21 48.90
CA GLN A 195 -0.04 52.93 50.14
C GLN A 195 0.35 54.41 50.04
N GLU A 196 -0.61 55.26 50.43
CA GLU A 196 -0.51 56.59 51.05
C GLU A 196 0.31 57.67 50.32
N HIS A 197 -0.27 58.28 49.29
CA HIS A 197 -0.82 59.65 49.32
C HIS A 197 -1.07 60.12 47.88
N ASP A 198 -2.23 60.75 47.69
CA ASP A 198 -2.82 61.28 46.46
C ASP A 198 -3.40 60.27 45.47
N GLU A 199 -4.66 60.53 45.12
CA GLU A 199 -5.57 59.72 44.32
C GLU A 199 -5.11 59.66 42.85
N GLU A 200 -4.26 58.71 42.52
CA GLU A 200 -4.25 58.09 41.19
C GLU A 200 -4.58 56.60 41.36
N ARG A 201 -5.81 56.23 40.99
CA ARG A 201 -6.16 54.83 40.76
C ARG A 201 -5.43 54.38 39.50
N SER A 202 -4.22 53.86 39.65
CA SER A 202 -3.60 53.03 38.63
C SER A 202 -3.86 51.57 38.99
N VAL A 203 -4.61 50.86 38.14
CA VAL A 203 -4.68 49.40 38.21
C VAL A 203 -3.38 48.88 37.61
N ALA A 204 -2.37 48.66 38.47
CA ALA A 204 -1.21 47.90 38.06
C ALA A 204 -1.49 46.41 38.29
N VAL A 205 -1.65 45.65 37.21
CA VAL A 205 -1.56 44.19 37.26
C VAL A 205 -0.08 43.85 37.42
N THR A 206 0.30 43.27 38.55
CA THR A 206 1.59 42.56 38.63
C THR A 206 1.44 41.22 37.95
N ASP A 207 2.34 40.95 37.03
CA ASP A 207 2.55 39.63 36.43
C ASP A 207 2.49 38.53 37.50
N ASN A 208 1.60 37.57 37.29
CA ASN A 208 1.87 36.15 37.52
C ASN A 208 0.81 35.32 36.77
N TYR A 209 1.18 34.93 35.56
CA TYR A 209 0.50 33.91 34.75
C TYR A 209 0.77 32.52 35.34
N ILE A 210 -0.22 31.63 35.32
CA ILE A 210 0.04 30.19 35.19
C ILE A 210 -0.68 29.74 33.92
N ALA A 211 0.08 29.73 32.82
CA ALA A 211 -0.27 29.04 31.59
C ALA A 211 0.43 27.68 31.62
N THR A 212 -0.29 26.61 31.29
CA THR A 212 0.31 25.32 30.95
C THR A 212 -0.24 24.87 29.60
N VAL A 213 0.23 25.54 28.55
CA VAL A 213 0.95 24.98 27.38
C VAL A 213 1.89 26.13 26.94
N ASP A 214 3.21 25.90 26.98
CA ASP A 214 4.26 26.91 27.21
C ASP A 214 4.21 28.24 26.40
N GLU A 215 3.96 29.34 27.14
CA GLU A 215 4.34 30.76 26.92
C GLU A 215 3.64 31.69 25.89
N ASP A 216 2.48 31.38 25.30
CA ASP A 216 1.98 32.17 24.14
C ASP A 216 0.63 32.90 24.26
N LEU A 217 0.16 33.22 25.46
CA LEU A 217 -1.05 34.04 25.62
C LEU A 217 -0.68 35.53 25.72
N THR A 218 -1.09 36.32 24.72
CA THR A 218 -1.03 37.78 24.79
C THR A 218 -2.34 38.30 25.39
N VAL A 219 -2.23 39.02 26.51
CA VAL A 219 -3.37 39.68 27.17
C VAL A 219 -3.26 41.18 26.95
N SER A 220 -4.29 41.77 26.33
CA SER A 220 -4.42 43.22 26.17
C SER A 220 -5.52 43.76 27.07
N LEU A 221 -5.24 44.89 27.71
CA LEU A 221 -6.09 45.52 28.72
C LEU A 221 -6.57 46.88 28.22
N THR A 222 -7.85 47.16 28.39
CA THR A 222 -8.42 48.50 28.17
C THR A 222 -9.29 48.84 29.37
N GLU A 223 -8.96 49.94 30.05
CA GLU A 223 -9.72 50.47 31.17
C GLU A 223 -10.56 51.66 30.71
N ASP A 224 -11.83 51.68 31.07
CA ASP A 224 -12.76 52.79 30.82
C ASP A 224 -13.56 53.13 32.09
N GLU A 225 -14.48 54.10 32.00
CA GLU A 225 -15.30 54.52 33.16
C GLU A 225 -16.19 53.38 33.70
N ILE A 226 -16.42 52.31 32.92
CA ILE A 226 -17.38 51.25 33.20
C ILE A 226 -16.68 49.99 33.76
N GLY A 227 -15.43 49.71 33.37
CA GLY A 227 -14.69 48.55 33.87
C GLY A 227 -13.34 48.28 33.19
N ILE A 228 -12.89 47.02 33.28
CA ILE A 228 -11.67 46.49 32.69
C ILE A 228 -12.08 45.47 31.63
N THR A 229 -11.71 45.73 30.37
CA THR A 229 -11.80 44.75 29.30
C THR A 229 -10.47 44.05 29.14
N VAL A 230 -10.49 42.72 29.22
CA VAL A 230 -9.36 41.83 28.99
C VAL A 230 -9.59 41.10 27.68
N LYS A 231 -8.74 41.32 26.69
CA LYS A 231 -8.74 40.53 25.45
C LYS A 231 -7.56 39.58 25.45
N VAL A 232 -7.85 38.29 25.37
CA VAL A 232 -6.88 37.19 25.32
C VAL A 232 -6.77 36.72 23.88
N THR A 233 -5.54 36.67 23.38
CA THR A 233 -5.18 36.23 22.02
C THR A 233 -3.98 35.30 22.10
N VAL A 234 -3.87 34.31 21.21
CA VAL A 234 -2.59 33.59 21.06
C VAL A 234 -1.60 34.51 20.34
N GLY A 235 -0.42 34.70 20.93
CA GLY A 235 0.64 35.59 20.46
C GLY A 235 1.63 34.95 19.49
N ARG A 236 1.58 33.62 19.29
CA ARG A 236 2.38 32.95 18.26
C ARG A 236 1.80 33.20 16.88
N SER A 237 2.67 33.54 15.94
CA SER A 237 2.33 33.46 14.52
C SER A 237 2.04 32.01 14.13
N ASP A 238 1.23 31.77 13.09
CA ASP A 238 1.02 30.44 12.51
C ASP A 238 2.36 29.71 12.28
N GLU A 239 3.40 30.46 11.91
CA GLU A 239 4.75 29.95 11.72
C GLU A 239 5.37 29.37 12.99
N ALA A 240 5.20 30.04 14.13
CA ALA A 240 5.69 29.53 15.41
C ALA A 240 4.91 28.28 15.86
N VAL A 241 3.59 28.25 15.62
CA VAL A 241 2.75 27.07 15.91
C VAL A 241 3.16 25.88 15.05
N ARG A 242 3.32 26.08 13.74
CA ARG A 242 3.82 25.05 12.81
C ARG A 242 5.17 24.53 13.25
N LYS A 243 6.08 25.43 13.64
CA LYS A 243 7.40 25.05 14.14
C LYS A 243 7.29 24.17 15.40
N SER A 244 6.45 24.53 16.38
CA SER A 244 6.20 23.71 17.56
C SER A 244 5.61 22.34 17.23
N ARG A 245 4.65 22.27 16.29
CA ARG A 245 4.12 20.99 15.79
C ARG A 245 5.23 20.12 15.19
N ALA A 246 6.11 20.71 14.39
CA ALA A 246 7.26 19.99 13.83
C ALA A 246 8.24 19.51 14.91
N MET A 247 8.46 20.27 15.98
CA MET A 247 9.27 19.83 17.14
C MET A 247 8.69 18.57 17.77
N ASN A 248 7.39 18.60 18.10
CA ASN A 248 6.70 17.47 18.72
C ASN A 248 6.74 16.22 17.84
N LEU A 249 6.54 16.39 16.52
CA LEU A 249 6.62 15.28 15.56
C LEU A 249 8.02 14.69 15.48
N LEU A 250 9.08 15.53 15.50
CA LEU A 250 10.45 15.04 15.53
C LEU A 250 10.75 14.22 16.78
N GLU A 251 10.34 14.70 17.95
CA GLU A 251 10.49 13.93 19.19
C GLU A 251 9.73 12.61 19.13
N ARG A 252 8.50 12.62 18.60
CA ARG A 252 7.67 11.41 18.48
C ARG A 252 8.31 10.36 17.58
N VAL A 253 9.01 10.78 16.52
CA VAL A 253 9.77 9.86 15.67
C VAL A 253 11.19 9.59 16.20
N GLY A 254 11.53 10.01 17.42
CA GLY A 254 12.80 9.71 18.08
C GLY A 254 13.99 10.55 17.60
N LEU A 255 13.75 11.77 17.13
CA LEU A 255 14.75 12.76 16.74
C LEU A 255 14.78 13.92 17.74
N ALA A 256 15.95 14.53 17.93
CA ALA A 256 16.10 15.62 18.89
C ALA A 256 15.67 16.96 18.27
N ILE A 257 15.00 17.82 19.06
CA ILE A 257 14.45 19.10 18.62
C ILE A 257 15.54 20.02 18.02
N GLU A 258 16.75 19.98 18.56
CA GLU A 258 17.87 20.82 18.11
C GLU A 258 18.31 20.49 16.67
N GLN A 259 17.83 19.38 16.11
CA GLN A 259 18.13 18.97 14.75
C GLN A 259 17.23 19.61 13.69
N LEU A 260 16.24 20.42 14.08
CA LEU A 260 15.31 21.10 13.16
C LEU A 260 16.00 21.90 12.06
N ASP A 261 17.04 22.65 12.41
CA ASP A 261 17.71 23.57 11.48
C ASP A 261 18.75 22.86 10.60
N ARG A 262 18.89 21.53 10.73
CA ARG A 262 19.79 20.70 9.92
C ARG A 262 19.14 20.35 8.58
N TYR A 263 19.97 19.90 7.64
CA TYR A 263 19.57 19.50 6.29
C TYR A 263 19.54 17.97 6.12
N PRO A 264 18.76 17.44 5.16
CA PRO A 264 18.60 15.99 4.97
C PRO A 264 19.90 15.19 4.83
N HIS A 265 20.93 15.77 4.20
CA HIS A 265 22.22 15.11 3.97
C HIS A 265 23.02 14.88 5.25
N GLU A 266 22.64 15.51 6.37
CA GLU A 266 23.31 15.39 7.66
C GLU A 266 22.76 14.25 8.54
N PHE A 267 21.78 13.49 8.04
CA PHE A 267 21.10 12.41 8.77
C PHE A 267 21.40 11.04 8.16
N SER A 268 21.34 9.98 8.98
CA SER A 268 21.41 8.60 8.48
C SER A 268 20.16 8.25 7.65
N GLY A 269 20.20 7.12 6.91
CA GLY A 269 19.04 6.64 6.16
C GLY A 269 17.80 6.44 7.05
N GLY A 270 17.98 5.79 8.21
CA GLY A 270 16.89 5.58 9.17
C GLY A 270 16.36 6.87 9.79
N GLN A 271 17.22 7.85 10.05
CA GLN A 271 16.78 9.17 10.53
C GLN A 271 16.02 9.93 9.44
N ARG A 272 16.42 9.83 8.17
CA ARG A 272 15.66 10.39 7.05
C ARG A 272 14.30 9.72 6.89
N GLN A 273 14.21 8.41 7.12
CA GLN A 273 12.93 7.70 7.15
C GLN A 273 12.01 8.28 8.24
N ARG A 274 12.53 8.46 9.46
CA ARG A 274 11.81 9.09 10.58
C ARG A 274 11.31 10.50 10.24
N ILE A 275 12.13 11.30 9.55
CA ILE A 275 11.72 12.63 9.05
C ILE A 275 10.57 12.50 8.03
N GLY A 276 10.65 11.53 7.12
CA GLY A 276 9.57 11.23 6.18
C GLY A 276 8.26 10.85 6.89
N ILE A 277 8.35 10.03 7.94
CA ILE A 277 7.21 9.66 8.80
C ILE A 277 6.64 10.91 9.47
N ALA A 278 7.47 11.73 10.12
CA ALA A 278 7.04 12.97 10.76
C ALA A 278 6.32 13.92 9.78
N ARG A 279 6.85 14.04 8.55
CA ARG A 279 6.22 14.84 7.48
C ARG A 279 4.86 14.28 7.07
N ALA A 280 4.74 12.96 6.91
CA ALA A 280 3.46 12.32 6.56
C ALA A 280 2.41 12.48 7.68
N LEU A 281 2.83 12.47 8.95
CA LEU A 281 1.96 12.67 10.11
C LEU A 281 1.58 14.14 10.37
N ALA A 282 2.20 15.09 9.68
CA ALA A 282 2.04 16.50 9.99
C ALA A 282 0.58 16.96 10.01
N LEU A 283 -0.23 16.44 9.07
CA LEU A 283 -1.63 16.80 8.89
C LEU A 283 -2.63 15.89 9.62
N GLU A 284 -2.14 14.98 10.48
CA GLU A 284 -2.97 14.01 11.22
C GLU A 284 -3.83 13.15 10.28
N PRO A 285 -3.21 12.40 9.35
CA PRO A 285 -3.96 11.62 8.38
C PRO A 285 -4.67 10.43 9.02
N ALA A 286 -5.81 10.02 8.46
CA ALA A 286 -6.47 8.76 8.80
C ALA A 286 -5.88 7.56 8.04
N PHE A 287 -5.31 7.80 6.85
CA PHE A 287 -4.79 6.77 5.95
C PHE A 287 -3.38 7.10 5.45
N ILE A 288 -2.46 6.14 5.53
CA ILE A 288 -1.10 6.29 4.99
C ILE A 288 -0.75 5.09 4.09
N VAL A 289 -0.28 5.38 2.88
CA VAL A 289 0.39 4.38 2.04
C VAL A 289 1.87 4.36 2.38
N LEU A 290 2.37 3.21 2.84
CA LEU A 290 3.77 2.99 3.16
C LEU A 290 4.42 2.23 2.00
N ASP A 291 5.04 2.94 1.05
CA ASP A 291 5.68 2.35 -0.13
C ASP A 291 7.11 1.94 0.21
N GLU A 292 7.33 0.67 0.56
CA GLU A 292 8.64 0.11 0.94
C GLU A 292 9.38 0.92 2.03
N PRO A 293 8.75 1.17 3.20
CA PRO A 293 9.23 2.11 4.22
C PRO A 293 10.55 1.70 4.90
N THR A 294 10.99 0.47 4.68
CA THR A 294 12.22 -0.08 5.28
C THR A 294 13.24 -0.49 4.22
N SER A 295 12.97 -0.23 2.94
CA SER A 295 13.93 -0.54 1.88
C SER A 295 15.21 0.28 2.07
N ALA A 296 16.35 -0.29 1.64
CA ALA A 296 17.68 0.32 1.77
C ALA A 296 18.15 0.65 3.22
N LEU A 297 17.51 0.07 4.25
CA LEU A 297 17.94 0.19 5.65
C LEU A 297 18.54 -1.12 6.18
N ASP A 298 19.50 -1.02 7.10
CA ASP A 298 20.05 -2.17 7.82
C ASP A 298 18.99 -2.83 8.70
N VAL A 299 19.07 -4.16 8.89
CA VAL A 299 18.05 -4.97 9.60
C VAL A 299 17.69 -4.42 10.99
N SER A 300 18.67 -3.92 11.75
CA SER A 300 18.41 -3.32 13.07
C SER A 300 17.61 -2.03 12.99
N VAL A 301 17.87 -1.20 11.99
CA VAL A 301 17.15 0.06 11.75
C VAL A 301 15.75 -0.24 11.22
N GLN A 302 15.59 -1.24 10.34
CA GLN A 302 14.29 -1.71 9.87
C GLN A 302 13.37 -2.06 11.05
N ALA A 303 13.84 -2.89 11.98
CA ALA A 303 13.07 -3.26 13.17
C ALA A 303 12.64 -2.04 14.00
N GLN A 304 13.53 -1.05 14.17
CA GLN A 304 13.19 0.18 14.89
C GLN A 304 12.13 1.02 14.18
N ILE A 305 12.14 1.07 12.85
CA ILE A 305 11.12 1.77 12.06
C ILE A 305 9.78 1.05 12.13
N LEU A 306 9.77 -0.29 12.09
CA LEU A 306 8.53 -1.06 12.20
C LEU A 306 7.89 -0.93 13.57
N ASN A 307 8.67 -0.98 14.64
CA ASN A 307 8.15 -0.72 15.99
C ASN A 307 7.58 0.68 16.11
N LEU A 308 8.27 1.69 15.55
CA LEU A 308 7.76 3.06 15.52
C LEU A 308 6.42 3.14 14.76
N LEU A 309 6.30 2.50 13.59
CA LEU A 309 5.06 2.50 12.82
C LEU A 309 3.91 1.82 13.57
N ALA A 310 4.17 0.71 14.26
CA ALA A 310 3.18 0.03 15.08
C ALA A 310 2.74 0.90 16.28
N GLU A 311 3.69 1.53 16.99
CA GLU A 311 3.39 2.47 18.07
C GLU A 311 2.52 3.64 17.57
N LEU A 312 2.88 4.23 16.42
CA LEU A 312 2.12 5.31 15.81
C LEU A 312 0.72 4.88 15.37
N GLN A 313 0.57 3.64 14.87
CA GLN A 313 -0.73 3.08 14.52
C GLN A 313 -1.67 3.06 15.71
N ASP A 314 -1.19 2.55 16.85
CA ASP A 314 -1.95 2.47 18.09
C ASP A 314 -2.25 3.87 18.66
N ASP A 315 -1.27 4.78 18.64
CA ASP A 315 -1.40 6.11 19.24
C ASP A 315 -2.33 7.05 18.47
N PHE A 316 -2.38 6.91 17.14
CA PHE A 316 -3.12 7.81 16.25
C PHE A 316 -4.27 7.11 15.50
N GLU A 317 -4.56 5.85 15.82
CA GLU A 317 -5.56 5.01 15.14
C GLU A 317 -5.37 4.97 13.60
N LEU A 318 -4.12 4.93 13.15
CA LEU A 318 -3.79 5.07 11.72
C LEU A 318 -4.18 3.82 10.93
N THR A 319 -4.63 4.05 9.70
CA THR A 319 -4.88 2.99 8.73
C THR A 319 -3.74 2.91 7.72
N TYR A 320 -3.19 1.73 7.48
CA TYR A 320 -2.04 1.56 6.58
C TYR A 320 -2.34 0.65 5.38
N LEU A 321 -1.83 1.07 4.22
CA LEU A 321 -1.47 0.15 3.14
C LEU A 321 0.04 -0.01 3.14
N LEU A 322 0.54 -1.15 3.64
CA LEU A 322 1.96 -1.44 3.67
C LEU A 322 2.40 -2.18 2.41
N ILE A 323 3.14 -1.52 1.53
CA ILE A 323 3.76 -2.14 0.36
C ILE A 323 5.17 -2.60 0.72
N SER A 324 5.45 -3.88 0.52
CA SER A 324 6.80 -4.43 0.76
C SER A 324 7.04 -5.65 -0.11
N HIS A 325 8.30 -5.86 -0.51
CA HIS A 325 8.75 -7.15 -1.05
C HIS A 325 9.29 -8.08 0.06
N ASN A 326 9.46 -7.60 1.29
CA ASN A 326 9.92 -8.40 2.43
C ASN A 326 8.73 -8.91 3.25
N LEU A 327 8.49 -10.22 3.16
CA LEU A 327 7.37 -10.89 3.84
C LEU A 327 7.54 -10.94 5.36
N SER A 328 8.76 -10.93 5.89
CA SER A 328 8.99 -10.87 7.34
C SER A 328 8.50 -9.54 7.93
N VAL A 329 8.64 -8.45 7.17
CA VAL A 329 8.09 -7.13 7.54
C VAL A 329 6.57 -7.15 7.56
N ILE A 330 5.97 -7.73 6.52
CA ILE A 330 4.52 -7.81 6.35
C ILE A 330 3.90 -8.65 7.46
N ARG A 331 4.49 -9.82 7.76
CA ARG A 331 4.03 -10.69 8.85
C ARG A 331 4.03 -9.99 10.21
N HIS A 332 4.95 -9.05 10.42
CA HIS A 332 5.13 -8.43 11.72
C HIS A 332 4.07 -7.38 12.06
N ILE A 333 3.60 -6.62 11.06
CA ILE A 333 2.74 -5.44 11.31
C ILE A 333 1.39 -5.47 10.60
N SER A 334 1.14 -6.42 9.67
CA SER A 334 -0.09 -6.44 8.89
C SER A 334 -1.16 -7.31 9.53
N ASP A 335 -2.41 -6.86 9.53
CA ASP A 335 -3.58 -7.64 9.94
C ASP A 335 -4.04 -8.60 8.84
N ARG A 336 -4.02 -8.10 7.60
CA ARG A 336 -4.34 -8.83 6.38
C ARG A 336 -3.24 -8.66 5.35
N VAL A 337 -3.14 -9.62 4.44
CA VAL A 337 -2.17 -9.59 3.34
C VAL A 337 -2.87 -9.84 2.03
N ALA A 338 -2.61 -8.97 1.07
CA ALA A 338 -2.96 -9.11 -0.34
C ALA A 338 -1.68 -9.43 -1.14
N VAL A 339 -1.71 -10.54 -1.86
CA VAL A 339 -0.61 -11.02 -2.70
C VAL A 339 -0.90 -10.65 -4.15
N MET A 340 -0.01 -9.88 -4.75
CA MET A 340 -0.14 -9.34 -6.09
C MET A 340 0.84 -10.00 -7.06
N TYR A 341 0.34 -10.45 -8.20
CA TYR A 341 1.14 -10.99 -9.29
C TYR A 341 0.72 -10.37 -10.62
N LEU A 342 1.69 -9.80 -11.33
CA LEU A 342 1.52 -9.22 -12.66
C LEU A 342 0.26 -8.35 -12.80
N GLY A 343 0.02 -7.39 -11.91
CA GLY A 343 -1.14 -6.49 -12.00
C GLY A 343 -2.40 -6.94 -11.27
N GLU A 344 -2.52 -8.21 -10.86
CA GLU A 344 -3.73 -8.78 -10.23
C GLU A 344 -3.48 -9.20 -8.77
N ILE A 345 -4.54 -9.17 -7.94
CA ILE A 345 -4.52 -9.81 -6.62
C ILE A 345 -4.85 -11.29 -6.78
N VAL A 346 -3.90 -12.15 -6.44
CA VAL A 346 -4.06 -13.61 -6.58
C VAL A 346 -4.49 -14.31 -5.29
N GLU A 347 -4.28 -13.66 -4.13
CA GLU A 347 -4.73 -14.16 -2.85
C GLU A 347 -4.84 -13.00 -1.85
N ILE A 348 -5.88 -13.00 -1.02
CA ILE A 348 -6.06 -12.02 0.06
C ILE A 348 -6.70 -12.70 1.27
N GLY A 349 -6.19 -12.41 2.47
CA GLY A 349 -6.73 -13.00 3.69
C GLY A 349 -6.03 -12.49 4.95
N PRO A 350 -6.45 -12.96 6.14
CA PRO A 350 -5.74 -12.72 7.39
C PRO A 350 -4.28 -13.14 7.29
N THR A 351 -3.37 -12.37 7.90
CA THR A 351 -1.93 -12.60 7.83
C THR A 351 -1.56 -14.04 8.20
N ASP A 352 -2.05 -14.54 9.34
CA ASP A 352 -1.75 -15.91 9.78
C ASP A 352 -2.18 -16.97 8.74
N GLN A 353 -3.36 -16.80 8.13
CA GLN A 353 -3.85 -17.73 7.12
C GLN A 353 -2.95 -17.75 5.88
N ILE A 354 -2.50 -16.58 5.42
CA ILE A 354 -1.61 -16.43 4.26
C ILE A 354 -0.25 -17.07 4.55
N PHE A 355 0.32 -16.87 5.74
CA PHE A 355 1.65 -17.40 6.07
C PHE A 355 1.67 -18.89 6.45
N GLU A 356 0.61 -19.39 7.08
CA GLU A 356 0.55 -20.77 7.58
C GLU A 356 -0.10 -21.73 6.57
N SER A 357 -1.12 -21.27 5.86
CA SER A 357 -1.93 -22.09 4.95
C SER A 357 -2.23 -21.39 3.62
N PRO A 358 -1.20 -20.89 2.90
CA PRO A 358 -1.38 -20.24 1.61
C PRO A 358 -2.07 -21.19 0.62
N LYS A 359 -3.08 -20.67 -0.08
CA LYS A 359 -3.87 -21.46 -1.03
C LYS A 359 -3.36 -21.35 -2.45
N HIS A 360 -2.88 -20.18 -2.88
CA HIS A 360 -2.43 -19.95 -4.25
C HIS A 360 -0.98 -20.44 -4.43
N PRO A 361 -0.65 -21.17 -5.53
CA PRO A 361 0.69 -21.70 -5.77
C PRO A 361 1.79 -20.63 -5.81
N TYR A 362 1.49 -19.46 -6.36
CA TYR A 362 2.40 -18.31 -6.31
C TYR A 362 2.71 -17.90 -4.86
N THR A 363 1.69 -17.78 -4.00
CA THR A 363 1.88 -17.42 -2.58
C THR A 363 2.71 -18.47 -1.85
N LYS A 364 2.45 -19.76 -2.10
CA LYS A 364 3.23 -20.87 -1.54
C LYS A 364 4.71 -20.73 -1.87
N ALA A 365 5.03 -20.57 -3.15
CA ALA A 365 6.41 -20.48 -3.61
C ALA A 365 7.08 -19.16 -3.19
N LEU A 366 6.32 -18.06 -3.11
CA LEU A 366 6.80 -16.79 -2.57
C LEU A 366 7.23 -16.95 -1.10
N LEU A 367 6.44 -17.66 -0.29
CA LEU A 367 6.73 -17.92 1.14
C LEU A 367 7.82 -18.97 1.38
N GLU A 368 8.11 -19.83 0.42
CA GLU A 368 9.21 -20.80 0.52
C GLU A 368 10.59 -20.17 0.57
N SER A 369 10.72 -18.96 -0.01
CA SER A 369 11.92 -18.14 0.10
C SER A 369 12.11 -17.48 1.48
N VAL A 370 11.10 -17.53 2.35
CA VAL A 370 11.11 -16.86 3.66
C VAL A 370 11.61 -17.81 4.74
N PRO A 371 12.67 -17.44 5.47
CA PRO A 371 13.16 -18.29 6.53
C PRO A 371 12.15 -18.47 7.68
N ARG A 372 11.96 -19.70 8.16
CA ARG A 372 11.15 -20.09 9.32
C ARG A 372 12.05 -20.51 10.47
N ALA A 373 12.03 -19.78 11.58
CA ALA A 373 12.81 -20.06 12.79
C ALA A 373 12.52 -21.46 13.41
N SER A 374 13.09 -22.51 12.81
CA SER A 374 12.88 -23.91 13.16
C SER A 374 14.12 -24.73 12.80
N VAL A 375 14.46 -25.74 13.60
CA VAL A 375 15.69 -26.53 13.41
C VAL A 375 15.60 -27.40 12.15
N ASP A 376 14.39 -27.79 11.75
CA ASP A 376 14.10 -28.59 10.55
C ASP A 376 14.31 -27.81 9.24
N GLU A 377 14.53 -26.49 9.33
CA GLU A 377 14.74 -25.62 8.18
C GLU A 377 16.05 -25.92 7.42
N GLN A 378 17.06 -26.49 8.08
CA GLN A 378 18.38 -26.78 7.48
C GLN A 378 18.33 -27.82 6.34
N TYR A 379 17.26 -28.60 6.25
CA TYR A 379 17.11 -29.71 5.30
C TYR A 379 15.97 -29.52 4.31
N ARG A 380 15.41 -28.30 4.21
CA ARG A 380 14.27 -28.03 3.34
C ARG A 380 14.74 -27.81 1.89
N ASP A 381 14.22 -28.60 0.96
CA ASP A 381 14.32 -28.29 -0.46
C ASP A 381 13.45 -27.05 -0.76
N ILE A 382 14.09 -26.01 -1.27
CA ILE A 382 13.41 -24.77 -1.69
C ILE A 382 13.00 -24.96 -3.15
N GLU A 383 11.71 -25.09 -3.42
CA GLU A 383 11.22 -25.04 -4.79
C GLU A 383 11.29 -23.60 -5.30
N VAL A 384 12.30 -23.31 -6.12
CA VAL A 384 12.40 -22.00 -6.79
C VAL A 384 11.36 -21.97 -7.90
N ILE A 385 10.53 -20.92 -7.95
CA ILE A 385 9.58 -20.71 -9.05
C ILE A 385 10.36 -20.69 -10.37
N ALA A 386 10.15 -21.72 -11.19
CA ALA A 386 10.80 -21.84 -12.49
C ALA A 386 10.22 -20.85 -13.51
N GLY A 387 11.04 -20.49 -14.51
CA GLY A 387 10.65 -19.64 -15.62
C GLY A 387 10.71 -18.13 -15.34
N ASP A 388 10.78 -17.35 -16.41
CA ASP A 388 10.82 -15.90 -16.38
C ASP A 388 9.43 -15.31 -16.13
N VAL A 389 9.37 -14.11 -15.53
CA VAL A 389 8.11 -13.37 -15.36
C VAL A 389 7.61 -12.94 -16.74
N PRO A 390 6.34 -13.26 -17.12
CA PRO A 390 5.76 -12.81 -18.38
C PRO A 390 5.75 -11.29 -18.52
N SER A 391 5.70 -10.81 -19.75
CA SER A 391 5.62 -9.37 -20.00
C SER A 391 4.27 -8.81 -19.56
N PRO A 392 4.22 -7.71 -18.79
CA PRO A 392 2.95 -7.02 -18.50
C PRO A 392 2.33 -6.34 -19.74
N ARG A 393 3.03 -6.32 -20.89
CA ARG A 393 2.50 -5.84 -22.17
C ARG A 393 1.56 -6.83 -22.84
N ASP A 394 1.80 -8.12 -22.60
CA ASP A 394 1.03 -9.22 -23.16
C ASP A 394 0.90 -10.30 -22.08
N PRO A 395 0.09 -10.03 -21.02
CA PRO A 395 -0.06 -10.96 -19.92
C PRO A 395 -0.80 -12.23 -20.39
N PRO A 396 -0.50 -13.41 -19.81
CA PRO A 396 -1.24 -14.62 -20.12
C PRO A 396 -2.74 -14.44 -19.87
N SER A 397 -3.58 -15.02 -20.74
CA SER A 397 -5.03 -15.02 -20.54
C SER A 397 -5.43 -15.83 -19.28
N GLY A 398 -6.61 -15.57 -18.73
CA GLY A 398 -7.05 -16.25 -17.51
C GLY A 398 -6.07 -16.03 -16.35
N CYS A 399 -5.59 -17.09 -15.72
CA CYS A 399 -4.63 -16.97 -14.63
C CYS A 399 -3.25 -16.49 -15.13
N ARG A 400 -2.85 -15.27 -14.76
CA ARG A 400 -1.54 -14.69 -15.13
C ARG A 400 -0.35 -15.54 -14.69
N PHE A 401 -0.49 -16.32 -13.61
CA PHE A 401 0.57 -17.19 -13.08
C PHE A 401 0.64 -18.56 -13.75
N ARG A 402 -0.28 -18.91 -14.66
CA ARG A 402 -0.38 -20.27 -15.23
C ARG A 402 0.90 -20.76 -15.90
N THR A 403 1.70 -19.86 -16.48
CA THR A 403 2.95 -20.20 -17.18
C THR A 403 4.09 -20.59 -16.25
N ARG A 404 3.96 -20.30 -14.96
CA ARG A 404 4.95 -20.63 -13.91
C ARG A 404 4.36 -21.52 -12.81
N CYS A 405 3.07 -21.86 -12.91
CA CYS A 405 2.38 -22.62 -11.90
C CYS A 405 2.77 -24.10 -12.01
N PRO A 406 3.25 -24.76 -10.93
CA PRO A 406 3.52 -26.20 -10.96
C PRO A 406 2.23 -27.03 -11.05
N VAL A 407 1.08 -26.43 -10.72
CA VAL A 407 -0.24 -27.06 -10.62
C VAL A 407 -1.27 -26.44 -11.56
N VAL A 408 -0.88 -26.24 -12.83
CA VAL A 408 -1.82 -25.86 -13.90
C VAL A 408 -2.93 -26.92 -14.00
N ILE A 409 -4.19 -26.50 -14.04
CA ILE A 409 -5.36 -27.39 -13.96
C ILE A 409 -5.67 -27.95 -15.37
N PRO A 410 -5.57 -29.27 -15.60
CA PRO A 410 -5.91 -29.87 -16.88
C PRO A 410 -7.42 -29.80 -17.17
N PRO A 411 -7.83 -29.89 -18.45
CA PRO A 411 -9.23 -30.04 -18.81
C PRO A 411 -9.76 -31.40 -18.33
N GLU A 412 -11.05 -31.46 -17.97
CA GLU A 412 -11.68 -32.67 -17.41
C GLU A 412 -11.64 -33.89 -18.35
N THR A 413 -11.56 -33.65 -19.65
CA THR A 413 -11.53 -34.68 -20.68
C THR A 413 -10.22 -35.44 -20.74
N THR A 414 -9.18 -34.94 -20.07
CA THR A 414 -7.79 -35.39 -20.24
C THR A 414 -7.28 -36.01 -18.94
N ASP A 415 -7.16 -37.34 -18.91
CA ASP A 415 -6.55 -38.09 -17.80
C ASP A 415 -5.02 -38.08 -17.95
N ILE A 416 -4.37 -37.22 -17.20
CA ILE A 416 -2.93 -36.95 -17.29
C ILE A 416 -2.34 -36.62 -15.92
N ASP A 417 -1.13 -37.10 -15.64
CA ASP A 417 -0.43 -36.73 -14.42
C ASP A 417 0.08 -35.28 -14.48
N GLN A 418 0.22 -34.65 -13.31
CA GLN A 418 0.52 -33.23 -13.22
C GLN A 418 1.90 -32.87 -13.82
N THR A 419 2.89 -33.73 -13.63
CA THR A 419 4.25 -33.50 -14.11
C THR A 419 4.26 -33.48 -15.63
N LEU A 420 3.68 -34.52 -16.25
CA LEU A 420 3.58 -34.60 -17.70
C LEU A 420 2.72 -33.47 -18.27
N TYR A 421 1.60 -33.12 -17.62
CA TYR A 421 0.78 -32.00 -18.09
C TYR A 421 1.55 -30.68 -18.08
N ARG A 422 2.40 -30.44 -17.06
CA ARG A 422 3.25 -29.24 -17.03
C ARG A 422 4.32 -29.24 -18.13
N GLU A 423 4.91 -30.40 -18.44
CA GLU A 423 5.82 -30.53 -19.58
C GLU A 423 5.11 -30.18 -20.91
N ILE A 424 3.90 -30.71 -21.13
CA ILE A 424 3.09 -30.38 -22.31
C ILE A 424 2.75 -28.89 -22.35
N MET A 425 2.36 -28.27 -21.22
CA MET A 425 2.08 -26.84 -21.16
C MET A 425 3.33 -26.00 -21.48
N THR A 426 4.51 -26.43 -21.04
CA THR A 426 5.79 -25.79 -21.38
C THR A 426 6.05 -25.84 -22.89
N VAL A 427 5.72 -26.96 -23.54
CA VAL A 427 5.80 -27.09 -25.01
C VAL A 427 4.82 -26.14 -25.69
N ARG A 428 3.57 -26.10 -25.23
CA ARG A 428 2.52 -25.20 -25.77
C ARG A 428 2.94 -23.73 -25.69
N GLU A 429 3.44 -23.29 -24.54
CA GLU A 429 3.94 -21.93 -24.32
C GLU A 429 5.06 -21.59 -25.32
N ARG A 430 6.04 -22.47 -25.48
CA ARG A 430 7.16 -22.24 -26.41
C ARG A 430 6.76 -22.23 -27.88
N ILE A 431 5.74 -23.00 -28.26
CA ILE A 431 5.16 -22.98 -29.61
C ILE A 431 4.45 -21.64 -29.85
N THR A 432 3.62 -21.22 -28.90
CA THR A 432 2.87 -19.95 -28.94
C THR A 432 3.81 -18.74 -29.04
N GLU A 433 4.88 -18.73 -28.23
CA GLU A 433 5.91 -17.68 -28.24
C GLU A 433 6.87 -17.76 -29.43
N ARG A 434 6.76 -18.81 -30.25
CA ARG A 434 7.68 -19.10 -31.36
C ARG A 434 9.15 -19.19 -30.92
N SER A 435 9.39 -19.69 -29.71
CA SER A 435 10.71 -19.68 -29.05
C SER A 435 11.52 -20.97 -29.25
N ILE A 436 11.00 -21.94 -30.01
CA ILE A 436 11.70 -23.19 -30.34
C ILE A 436 12.63 -22.98 -31.55
N SER A 437 13.95 -22.99 -31.30
CA SER A 437 14.96 -22.92 -32.36
C SER A 437 15.17 -24.27 -33.04
N LEU A 438 14.45 -24.53 -34.15
CA LEU A 438 14.59 -25.75 -34.93
C LEU A 438 15.97 -25.89 -35.59
N SER A 439 16.62 -24.78 -35.94
CA SER A 439 17.98 -24.80 -36.51
C SER A 439 19.00 -25.32 -35.50
N GLU A 440 18.94 -24.88 -34.24
CA GLU A 440 19.84 -25.36 -33.19
C GLU A 440 19.67 -26.85 -32.90
N ILE A 441 18.43 -27.35 -33.02
CA ILE A 441 18.14 -28.77 -32.82
C ILE A 441 18.66 -29.58 -34.01
N LYS A 442 18.48 -29.11 -35.25
CA LYS A 442 19.04 -29.72 -36.46
C LYS A 442 20.56 -29.82 -36.41
N ASP A 443 21.23 -28.72 -36.04
CA ASP A 443 22.70 -28.65 -35.95
C ASP A 443 23.26 -29.65 -34.94
N ARG A 444 22.53 -29.94 -33.85
CA ARG A 444 22.93 -30.93 -32.85
C ARG A 444 22.60 -32.38 -33.23
N ALA A 445 21.63 -32.58 -34.11
CA ALA A 445 21.12 -33.91 -34.46
C ALA A 445 21.87 -34.55 -35.63
N ASP A 446 22.63 -33.78 -36.42
CA ASP A 446 23.40 -34.24 -37.60
C ASP A 446 22.56 -35.12 -38.55
N THR A 447 21.28 -34.74 -38.72
CA THR A 447 20.28 -35.51 -39.49
C THR A 447 19.22 -34.59 -40.09
N ASP A 448 18.81 -34.90 -41.33
CA ASP A 448 17.73 -34.23 -42.06
C ASP A 448 16.38 -34.97 -41.94
N SER A 449 16.31 -36.02 -41.13
CA SER A 449 15.07 -36.80 -40.95
C SER A 449 14.12 -36.11 -39.97
N ASP A 450 12.89 -35.83 -40.43
CA ASP A 450 11.83 -35.24 -39.61
C ASP A 450 11.50 -36.10 -38.38
N GLU A 451 11.51 -37.43 -38.53
CA GLU A 451 11.30 -38.38 -37.42
C GLU A 451 12.40 -38.28 -36.36
N ALA A 452 13.66 -38.14 -36.78
CA ALA A 452 14.77 -37.97 -35.86
C ALA A 452 14.72 -36.62 -35.12
N LEU A 453 14.23 -35.57 -35.79
CA LEU A 453 14.03 -34.25 -35.18
C LEU A 453 12.88 -34.25 -34.17
N ALA A 454 11.76 -34.90 -34.49
CA ALA A 454 10.64 -35.07 -33.58
C ALA A 454 11.06 -35.83 -32.30
N ASN A 455 11.86 -36.89 -32.44
CA ASN A 455 12.42 -37.61 -31.29
C ASN A 455 13.35 -36.73 -30.45
N LYS A 456 14.17 -35.87 -31.08
CA LYS A 456 15.01 -34.91 -30.34
C LYS A 456 14.23 -33.82 -29.62
N LEU A 457 13.11 -33.38 -30.19
CA LEU A 457 12.18 -32.49 -29.50
C LEU A 457 11.58 -33.20 -28.27
N LYS A 458 11.17 -34.47 -28.42
CA LYS A 458 10.68 -35.27 -27.29
C LYS A 458 11.72 -35.41 -26.18
N ASP A 459 12.94 -35.82 -26.52
CA ASP A 459 14.07 -35.95 -25.59
C ASP A 459 14.40 -34.63 -24.86
N ARG A 460 14.10 -33.48 -25.47
CA ARG A 460 14.39 -32.16 -24.91
C ARG A 460 13.33 -31.69 -23.93
N PHE A 461 12.06 -32.03 -24.17
CA PHE A 461 10.94 -31.44 -23.45
C PHE A 461 10.26 -32.37 -22.45
N PHE A 462 10.48 -33.68 -22.55
CA PHE A 462 9.87 -34.67 -21.67
C PHE A 462 10.96 -35.47 -20.97
N GLU A 463 10.88 -35.54 -19.64
CA GLU A 463 11.79 -36.37 -18.84
C GLU A 463 11.35 -37.84 -18.83
N SER A 464 10.05 -38.07 -18.97
CA SER A 464 9.43 -39.39 -18.92
C SER A 464 8.90 -39.84 -20.29
N LYS A 465 8.69 -41.15 -20.45
CA LYS A 465 8.13 -41.68 -21.69
C LYS A 465 6.64 -41.35 -21.79
N LEU A 466 6.27 -40.68 -22.88
CA LEU A 466 4.88 -40.32 -23.17
C LEU A 466 3.99 -41.58 -23.25
N PRO A 467 2.84 -41.59 -22.54
CA PRO A 467 1.80 -42.58 -22.76
C PRO A 467 1.29 -42.54 -24.21
N PRO A 468 0.89 -43.69 -24.81
CA PRO A 468 0.50 -43.75 -26.22
C PRO A 468 -0.61 -42.76 -26.62
N GLN A 469 -1.52 -42.46 -25.68
CA GLN A 469 -2.62 -41.52 -25.89
C GLN A 469 -2.15 -40.08 -26.11
N HIS A 470 -1.05 -39.68 -25.46
CA HIS A 470 -0.48 -38.33 -25.59
C HIS A 470 0.60 -38.28 -26.68
N GLU A 471 1.35 -39.36 -26.85
CA GLU A 471 2.45 -39.46 -27.81
C GLU A 471 1.98 -39.14 -29.25
N SER A 472 0.83 -39.65 -29.68
CA SER A 472 0.31 -39.36 -31.03
C SER A 472 0.00 -37.89 -31.27
N THR A 473 -0.54 -37.19 -30.26
CA THR A 473 -0.89 -35.77 -30.36
C THR A 473 0.36 -34.90 -30.37
N ILE A 474 1.34 -35.24 -29.51
CA ILE A 474 2.65 -34.56 -29.49
C ILE A 474 3.41 -34.77 -30.79
N ASP A 475 3.42 -35.99 -31.33
CA ASP A 475 4.08 -36.30 -32.61
C ASP A 475 3.43 -35.54 -33.77
N ALA A 476 2.10 -35.41 -33.79
CA ALA A 476 1.38 -34.61 -34.78
C ALA A 476 1.77 -33.11 -34.67
N ALA A 477 1.78 -32.56 -33.46
CA ALA A 477 2.16 -31.17 -33.23
C ALA A 477 3.63 -30.88 -33.62
N PHE A 478 4.56 -31.78 -33.26
CA PHE A 478 5.97 -31.64 -33.65
C PHE A 478 6.18 -31.80 -35.15
N SER A 479 5.42 -32.67 -35.82
CA SER A 479 5.46 -32.79 -37.28
C SER A 479 5.02 -31.49 -37.96
N ALA A 480 3.90 -30.91 -37.53
CA ALA A 480 3.43 -29.61 -38.01
C ALA A 480 4.47 -28.49 -37.76
N LEU A 481 5.11 -28.49 -36.59
CA LEU A 481 6.18 -27.55 -36.26
C LEU A 481 7.40 -27.69 -37.19
N ILE A 482 7.83 -28.92 -37.49
CA ILE A 482 8.97 -29.20 -38.39
C ILE A 482 8.67 -28.75 -39.82
N GLU A 483 7.42 -28.92 -40.26
CA GLU A 483 6.89 -28.40 -41.53
C GLU A 483 6.69 -26.87 -41.53
N LYS A 484 7.05 -26.20 -40.43
CA LYS A 484 6.96 -24.74 -40.20
C LYS A 484 5.52 -24.22 -40.10
N SER A 485 4.59 -25.08 -39.74
CA SER A 485 3.18 -24.75 -39.48
C SER A 485 2.97 -24.52 -37.98
N TRP A 486 3.40 -23.35 -37.48
CA TRP A 486 3.30 -23.02 -36.04
C TRP A 486 1.86 -22.97 -35.56
N ASP A 487 0.99 -22.30 -36.32
CA ASP A 487 -0.42 -22.12 -35.94
C ASP A 487 -1.17 -23.46 -35.92
N GLU A 488 -0.78 -24.42 -36.77
CA GLU A 488 -1.34 -25.79 -36.76
C GLU A 488 -0.85 -26.60 -35.56
N ALA A 489 0.45 -26.52 -35.23
CA ALA A 489 1.01 -27.14 -34.04
C ALA A 489 0.35 -26.60 -32.76
N GLU A 490 0.09 -25.29 -32.71
CA GLU A 490 -0.64 -24.64 -31.61
C GLU A 490 -2.08 -25.15 -31.50
N SER A 491 -2.81 -25.21 -32.63
CA SER A 491 -4.19 -25.71 -32.67
C SER A 491 -4.30 -27.16 -32.20
N ILE A 492 -3.41 -28.05 -32.66
CA ILE A 492 -3.41 -29.48 -32.27
C ILE A 492 -3.28 -29.62 -30.75
N LEU A 493 -2.40 -28.83 -30.12
CA LEU A 493 -2.19 -28.92 -28.68
C LEU A 493 -3.29 -28.21 -27.89
N ALA A 494 -3.84 -27.11 -28.41
CA ALA A 494 -4.95 -26.42 -27.79
C ALA A 494 -6.20 -27.31 -27.69
N ASP A 495 -6.55 -28.03 -28.76
CA ASP A 495 -7.75 -28.86 -28.82
C ASP A 495 -7.81 -29.95 -27.72
N GLU A 496 -6.67 -30.50 -27.32
CA GLU A 496 -6.59 -31.60 -26.34
C GLU A 496 -6.17 -31.13 -24.93
N TYR A 497 -5.38 -30.05 -24.83
CA TYR A 497 -4.68 -29.68 -23.59
C TYR A 497 -4.98 -28.27 -23.08
N GLU A 498 -5.96 -27.55 -23.64
CA GLU A 498 -6.38 -26.23 -23.13
C GLU A 498 -6.70 -26.30 -21.64
N SER A 499 -6.01 -25.48 -20.84
CA SER A 499 -6.16 -25.50 -19.38
C SER A 499 -7.39 -24.71 -18.95
N VAL A 500 -8.04 -25.16 -17.87
CA VAL A 500 -9.06 -24.36 -17.16
C VAL A 500 -8.50 -23.00 -16.75
N CYS A 501 -7.20 -22.94 -16.42
CA CYS A 501 -6.49 -21.72 -16.06
C CYS A 501 -6.37 -20.71 -17.21
N GLU A 502 -6.71 -21.06 -18.45
CA GLU A 502 -6.71 -20.14 -19.58
C GLU A 502 -7.97 -19.28 -19.68
N ASN A 503 -9.02 -19.69 -18.98
CA ASN A 503 -10.31 -19.00 -19.02
C ASN A 503 -10.33 -17.77 -18.11
N VAL A 504 -10.94 -16.69 -18.61
CA VAL A 504 -11.15 -15.44 -17.85
C VAL A 504 -12.12 -15.65 -16.69
N ASN A 505 -13.17 -16.45 -16.86
CA ASN A 505 -14.09 -16.82 -15.79
C ASN A 505 -14.17 -18.33 -15.71
N PRO A 506 -13.14 -18.99 -15.15
CA PRO A 506 -13.12 -20.44 -15.09
C PRO A 506 -14.22 -20.92 -14.15
N THR A 507 -14.99 -21.90 -14.57
CA THR A 507 -15.86 -22.68 -13.68
C THR A 507 -15.08 -23.91 -13.23
N LEU A 508 -14.78 -24.00 -11.95
CA LEU A 508 -14.25 -25.23 -11.36
C LEU A 508 -15.42 -26.18 -11.09
N THR A 509 -15.21 -27.46 -11.36
CA THR A 509 -16.19 -28.49 -11.01
C THR A 509 -16.18 -28.77 -9.51
N ASP A 510 -17.19 -29.53 -9.05
CA ASP A 510 -17.26 -30.03 -7.68
C ASP A 510 -16.11 -31.02 -7.32
N GLN A 511 -15.22 -31.33 -8.28
CA GLN A 511 -14.04 -32.14 -8.04
C GLN A 511 -12.94 -31.32 -7.36
N ALA A 512 -12.40 -31.85 -6.27
CA ALA A 512 -11.37 -31.17 -5.51
C ALA A 512 -10.05 -31.05 -6.30
N HIS A 513 -9.50 -29.82 -6.33
CA HIS A 513 -8.30 -29.42 -7.07
C HIS A 513 -7.19 -28.94 -6.12
N PRO A 514 -5.89 -28.99 -6.52
CA PRO A 514 -4.76 -28.76 -5.61
C PRO A 514 -4.46 -27.30 -5.26
N ALA A 515 -5.05 -26.35 -5.98
CA ALA A 515 -4.78 -24.91 -5.88
C ALA A 515 -6.05 -24.08 -5.80
N ALA A 516 -6.06 -23.00 -5.01
CA ALA A 516 -7.15 -22.03 -5.09
C ALA A 516 -7.05 -21.19 -6.37
N CYS A 517 -8.15 -21.07 -7.09
CA CYS A 517 -8.31 -20.05 -8.13
C CYS A 517 -9.11 -18.88 -7.54
N HIS A 518 -8.50 -17.68 -7.50
CA HIS A 518 -9.19 -16.48 -7.04
C HIS A 518 -10.30 -16.01 -8.00
N ARG A 519 -10.28 -16.52 -9.24
CA ARG A 519 -11.25 -16.21 -10.31
C ARG A 519 -12.52 -17.07 -10.26
N CYS A 520 -12.62 -17.99 -9.29
CA CYS A 520 -13.78 -18.86 -9.12
C CYS A 520 -14.50 -18.50 -7.82
N GLU A 521 -15.83 -18.47 -7.84
CA GLU A 521 -16.63 -18.43 -6.61
C GLU A 521 -16.41 -19.73 -5.83
N GLN A 522 -15.52 -19.72 -4.83
CA GLN A 522 -15.23 -20.90 -4.03
C GLN A 522 -16.30 -21.07 -2.95
N SER A 523 -17.03 -22.19 -2.97
CA SER A 523 -17.78 -22.64 -1.79
C SER A 523 -16.79 -23.14 -0.73
N GLU A 524 -17.06 -22.90 0.56
CA GLU A 524 -16.18 -23.26 1.69
C GLU A 524 -15.77 -24.76 1.74
N GLN A 525 -16.49 -25.63 1.01
CA GLN A 525 -16.35 -27.08 1.01
C GLN A 525 -15.17 -27.63 0.17
N VAL A 526 -14.53 -26.81 -0.67
CA VAL A 526 -13.49 -27.29 -1.62
C VAL A 526 -12.10 -27.49 -0.98
N THR A 527 -11.95 -27.11 0.29
CA THR A 527 -10.68 -27.07 1.04
C THR A 527 -10.04 -28.42 1.37
N THR A 528 -10.75 -29.55 1.20
CA THR A 528 -10.39 -30.82 1.86
C THR A 528 -9.30 -31.67 1.19
N LYS A 529 -8.78 -31.32 0.00
CA LYS A 529 -7.71 -32.13 -0.66
C LYS A 529 -6.32 -31.49 -0.74
N VAL A 530 -6.13 -30.24 -0.30
CA VAL A 530 -4.78 -29.64 -0.26
C VAL A 530 -3.81 -30.50 0.58
N ASP A 531 -4.33 -31.20 1.60
CA ASP A 531 -3.54 -32.10 2.44
C ASP A 531 -3.28 -33.49 1.82
N GLN A 532 -4.09 -33.95 0.85
CA GLN A 532 -3.79 -35.18 0.08
C GLN A 532 -2.67 -34.96 -0.93
N TRP A 533 -2.54 -33.73 -1.47
CA TRP A 533 -1.51 -33.40 -2.45
C TRP A 533 -0.11 -33.28 -1.81
N LYS A 534 -0.02 -32.85 -0.54
CA LYS A 534 1.22 -32.89 0.27
C LYS A 534 1.80 -34.30 0.40
N GLN A 535 0.96 -35.34 0.35
CA GLN A 535 1.43 -36.73 0.45
C GLN A 535 2.11 -37.18 -0.86
N ASN A 536 1.61 -36.76 -2.02
CA ASN A 536 2.16 -37.21 -3.31
C ASN A 536 3.48 -36.54 -3.72
N ILE A 537 3.87 -35.42 -3.10
CA ILE A 537 5.20 -34.83 -3.28
C ILE A 537 6.19 -35.35 -2.23
N SER A 538 5.69 -35.81 -1.08
CA SER A 538 6.52 -36.28 0.05
C SER A 538 6.70 -37.80 0.12
N SER A 539 6.01 -38.61 -0.69
CA SER A 539 6.16 -40.07 -0.67
C SER A 539 6.57 -40.61 -2.04
N ASP A 540 7.74 -41.25 -2.03
CA ASP A 540 8.28 -42.15 -3.06
C ASP A 540 9.06 -41.50 -4.20
N GLN A 541 10.30 -41.13 -3.92
CA GLN A 541 11.45 -41.47 -4.77
C GLN A 541 12.77 -41.26 -4.03
N PHE A 542 13.29 -42.30 -3.39
CA PHE A 542 14.67 -42.81 -3.50
C PHE A 542 14.80 -44.10 -2.62
N PRO A 543 15.50 -45.16 -3.09
CA PRO A 543 15.88 -46.29 -2.26
C PRO A 543 16.91 -45.96 -1.16
#